data_AF-A0A920PZY2-F1
#
_entry.id   AF-A0A920PZY2-F1
#
_cell.length_a   1.000
_cell.length_b   1.000
_cell.length_c   1.000
_cell.angle_alpha   90.00
_cell.angle_beta   90.00
_cell.angle_gamma   90.00
#
_symmetry.space_group_name_H-M   'P 1'
#
loop_
_entity.id
_entity.type
_entity.pdbx_description
1 polymer ?
#
loop_
_entity_poly.entity_id
_entity_poly.type
_entity_poly.pdbx_seq_one_letter_code
_entity_poly.pdbx_strand_id
1 'polypeptide(L)'
;MEAEFNDVTVDTGGRAPTPTPRLGPASSSCGICGTVAIDELRERLRPLDVEPFDVEVLAAMSDRVDGQALFSTTGAVHAAVAFDRTGQPLVLREDIGRHNAVDKVVGRLYMDERLPAGDLGLWVSGRASFEMAQKAWAAGFACLVAVSGPSALAVETARTANLQLAGFARGDRLNLYTGD
;
A
#
# COMPACT_ATOMS: atom_id res chain seq x y z
N MET A 1 -9.68 25.35 -7.15
CA MET A 1 -10.36 24.15 -7.66
C MET A 1 -10.67 23.30 -6.45
N GLU A 2 -11.94 23.28 -6.03
CA GLU A 2 -12.48 22.83 -4.73
C GLU A 2 -12.38 21.31 -4.48
N ALA A 3 -11.26 20.68 -4.82
CA ALA A 3 -11.01 19.26 -4.59
C ALA A 3 -9.85 19.03 -3.62
N GLU A 4 -9.43 20.06 -2.88
CA GLU A 4 -8.29 19.96 -1.96
C GLU A 4 -8.71 19.38 -0.60
N PHE A 5 -9.99 19.52 -0.21
CA PHE A 5 -10.55 18.97 1.01
C PHE A 5 -11.93 18.37 0.71
N ASN A 6 -12.17 17.13 1.19
CA ASN A 6 -13.49 16.48 1.14
C ASN A 6 -14.39 17.10 2.22
N ASP A 7 -14.70 18.38 2.07
CA ASP A 7 -15.53 19.11 3.03
C ASP A 7 -17.01 18.86 2.75
N VAL A 8 -17.72 18.41 3.78
CA VAL A 8 -19.18 18.27 3.76
C VAL A 8 -19.76 19.28 4.74
N THR A 9 -20.42 20.30 4.20
CA THR A 9 -21.17 21.26 5.00
C THR A 9 -22.53 20.67 5.37
N VAL A 10 -22.84 20.62 6.66
CA VAL A 10 -24.13 20.12 7.18
C VAL A 10 -24.81 21.21 7.99
N ASP A 11 -26.03 21.59 7.60
CA ASP A 11 -26.93 22.40 8.43
C ASP A 11 -27.83 21.46 9.24
N THR A 12 -27.93 21.71 10.55
CA THR A 12 -28.68 20.87 11.50
C THR A 12 -29.94 21.57 12.02
N GLY A 13 -30.25 22.77 11.53
CA GLY A 13 -31.40 23.56 12.00
C GLY A 13 -31.34 23.84 13.50
N GLY A 14 -30.14 23.96 14.07
CA GLY A 14 -29.90 24.19 15.50
C GLY A 14 -30.11 22.98 16.40
N ARG A 15 -30.32 21.77 15.85
CA ARG A 15 -30.52 20.54 16.64
C ARG A 15 -29.22 19.89 17.10
N ALA A 16 -28.11 20.14 16.41
CA ALA A 16 -26.82 19.62 16.84
C ALA A 16 -26.21 20.53 17.92
N PRO A 17 -25.51 19.95 18.91
CA PRO A 17 -24.74 20.73 19.86
C PRO A 17 -23.64 21.52 19.15
N THR A 18 -23.27 22.69 19.69
CA THR A 18 -22.13 23.49 19.19
C THR A 18 -20.89 22.60 19.08
N PRO A 19 -20.23 22.54 17.91
CA PRO A 19 -19.02 21.75 17.75
C PRO A 19 -17.96 22.22 18.74
N THR A 20 -17.56 21.36 19.67
CA THR A 20 -16.41 21.62 20.52
C THR A 20 -15.15 21.27 19.72
N PRO A 21 -14.19 22.19 19.53
CA PRO A 21 -12.94 21.88 18.85
C PRO A 21 -12.25 20.73 19.57
N ARG A 22 -12.00 19.62 18.88
CA ARG A 22 -11.02 18.65 19.35
C ARG A 22 -9.65 19.28 19.12
N LEU A 23 -8.95 19.66 20.18
CA LEU A 23 -7.61 20.28 20.12
C LEU A 23 -6.49 19.26 19.80
N GLY A 24 -6.82 18.26 18.99
CA GLY A 24 -5.89 17.26 18.49
C GLY A 24 -6.37 16.71 17.15
N PRO A 25 -5.45 16.29 16.27
CA PRO A 25 -5.81 15.69 15.00
C PRO A 25 -6.67 14.44 15.25
N ALA A 26 -7.91 14.45 14.76
CA ALA A 26 -8.74 13.26 14.67
C ALA A 26 -8.54 12.66 13.29
N SER A 27 -7.45 11.92 13.10
CA SER A 27 -7.23 11.12 11.90
C SER A 27 -7.55 9.66 12.17
N SER A 28 -8.03 8.96 11.15
CA SER A 28 -8.07 7.48 11.14
C SER A 28 -6.68 6.86 10.87
N SER A 29 -5.65 7.69 10.67
CA SER A 29 -4.21 7.35 10.73
C SER A 29 -3.59 7.84 12.05
N CYS A 30 -2.31 7.55 12.30
CA CYS A 30 -1.61 7.79 13.58
C CYS A 30 -1.40 9.26 14.02
N GLY A 31 -2.16 10.24 13.52
CA GLY A 31 -2.16 11.61 14.05
C GLY A 31 -1.02 12.53 13.56
N ILE A 32 -0.27 12.11 12.54
CA ILE A 32 0.87 12.85 11.98
C ILE A 32 0.52 13.37 10.58
N CYS A 33 0.94 14.61 10.28
CA CYS A 33 0.87 15.18 8.94
C CYS A 33 1.76 14.34 7.99
N GLY A 34 1.18 13.86 6.89
CA GLY A 34 1.83 12.88 6.01
C GLY A 34 3.24 13.23 5.52
N THR A 35 3.53 14.51 5.29
CA THR A 35 4.82 14.98 4.79
C THR A 35 5.94 14.87 5.83
N VAL A 36 5.64 15.16 7.11
CA VAL A 36 6.59 14.98 8.23
C VAL A 36 7.00 13.51 8.33
N ALA A 37 6.07 12.59 8.08
CA ALA A 37 6.33 11.17 8.11
C ALA A 37 7.26 10.70 6.97
N ILE A 38 7.27 11.37 5.80
CA ILE A 38 8.20 11.02 4.70
C ILE A 38 9.62 11.45 5.05
N ASP A 39 9.81 12.64 5.62
CA ASP A 39 11.13 13.13 6.00
C ASP A 39 11.75 12.26 7.11
N GLU A 40 10.97 11.86 8.11
CA GLU A 40 11.41 10.89 9.13
C GLU A 40 11.84 9.54 8.52
N LEU A 41 11.20 9.10 7.44
CA LEU A 41 11.61 7.89 6.72
C LEU A 41 12.94 8.07 6.00
N ARG A 42 13.17 9.23 5.38
CA ARG A 42 14.43 9.54 4.67
C ARG A 42 15.64 9.55 5.60
N GLU A 43 15.44 9.89 6.87
CA GLU A 43 16.52 9.83 7.88
C GLU A 43 16.95 8.39 8.20
N ARG A 44 16.08 7.40 7.93
CA ARG A 44 16.26 6.00 8.36
C ARG A 44 16.44 5.03 7.20
N LEU A 45 15.91 5.36 6.03
CA LEU A 45 15.87 4.52 4.84
C LEU A 45 16.53 5.24 3.67
N ARG A 46 17.32 4.49 2.89
CA ARG A 46 17.83 4.99 1.61
C ARG A 46 16.84 4.67 0.50
N PRO A 47 16.74 5.50 -0.56
CA PRO A 47 16.06 5.11 -1.78
C PRO A 47 16.56 3.76 -2.28
N LEU A 48 15.65 2.98 -2.85
CA LEU A 48 15.92 1.66 -3.39
C LEU A 48 16.80 1.77 -4.63
N ASP A 49 17.75 0.86 -4.74
CA ASP A 49 18.61 0.66 -5.90
C ASP A 49 18.29 -0.73 -6.47
N VAL A 50 17.16 -0.81 -7.17
CA VAL A 50 16.57 -2.05 -7.66
C VAL A 50 15.97 -1.81 -9.04
N GLU A 51 16.10 -2.80 -9.91
CA GLU A 51 15.52 -2.73 -11.25
C GLU A 51 13.98 -2.76 -11.16
N PRO A 52 13.27 -1.95 -11.96
CA PRO A 52 11.81 -2.02 -12.06
C PRO A 52 11.37 -3.38 -12.62
N PHE A 53 10.13 -3.75 -12.33
CA PHE A 53 9.50 -4.92 -12.96
C PHE A 53 8.95 -4.55 -14.34
N ASP A 54 8.88 -5.57 -15.18
CA ASP A 54 8.12 -5.55 -16.43
C ASP A 54 6.62 -5.35 -16.12
N VAL A 55 5.98 -4.42 -16.84
CA VAL A 55 4.62 -3.96 -16.56
C VAL A 55 3.59 -5.07 -16.79
N GLU A 56 3.84 -5.94 -17.75
CA GLU A 56 3.00 -7.08 -18.10
C GLU A 56 2.98 -8.11 -16.95
N VAL A 57 4.11 -8.28 -16.25
CA VAL A 57 4.16 -9.11 -15.04
C VAL A 57 3.28 -8.50 -13.95
N LEU A 58 3.36 -7.19 -13.73
CA LEU A 58 2.58 -6.49 -12.71
C LEU A 58 1.07 -6.55 -12.99
N ALA A 59 0.68 -6.39 -14.26
CA ALA A 59 -0.71 -6.42 -14.66
C ALA A 59 -1.31 -7.81 -14.39
N ALA A 60 -0.61 -8.87 -14.79
CA ALA A 60 -1.08 -10.24 -14.64
C ALA A 60 -1.16 -10.72 -13.18
N MET A 61 -0.58 -10.00 -12.21
CA MET A 61 -0.53 -10.48 -10.82
C MET A 61 -1.90 -10.77 -10.23
N SER A 62 -2.91 -9.92 -10.49
CA SER A 62 -4.25 -10.12 -9.92
C SER A 62 -4.90 -11.43 -10.37
N ASP A 63 -4.55 -11.95 -11.55
CA ASP A 63 -5.07 -13.21 -12.08
C ASP A 63 -4.26 -14.43 -11.60
N ARG A 64 -3.05 -14.20 -11.09
CA ARG A 64 -2.15 -15.25 -10.59
C ARG A 64 -2.27 -15.49 -9.09
N VAL A 65 -2.93 -14.59 -8.36
CA VAL A 65 -3.17 -14.74 -6.93
C VAL A 65 -4.36 -15.67 -6.70
N ASP A 66 -4.06 -16.94 -6.50
CA ASP A 66 -5.01 -17.96 -6.05
C ASP A 66 -4.77 -18.34 -4.57
N GLY A 67 -5.65 -19.13 -3.97
CA GLY A 67 -5.46 -19.67 -2.61
C GLY A 67 -5.92 -18.73 -1.47
N GLN A 68 -6.77 -17.76 -1.76
CA GLN A 68 -7.39 -16.86 -0.77
C GLN A 68 -8.59 -17.55 -0.09
N ALA A 69 -8.34 -18.63 0.64
CA ALA A 69 -9.40 -19.49 1.19
C ALA A 69 -10.32 -18.73 2.18
N LEU A 70 -9.76 -17.84 3.02
CA LEU A 70 -10.57 -17.05 3.95
C LEU A 70 -11.42 -16.02 3.19
N PHE A 71 -10.87 -15.37 2.17
CA PHE A 71 -11.64 -14.46 1.32
C PHE A 71 -12.77 -15.19 0.60
N SER A 72 -12.51 -16.34 -0.03
CA SER A 72 -13.55 -17.14 -0.69
C SER A 72 -14.68 -17.55 0.25
N THR A 73 -14.38 -17.76 1.53
CA THR A 73 -15.36 -18.17 2.53
C THR A 73 -16.12 -16.98 3.14
N THR A 74 -15.47 -15.83 3.32
CA THR A 74 -16.00 -14.73 4.15
C THR A 74 -16.23 -13.43 3.41
N GLY A 75 -15.51 -13.17 2.32
CA GLY A 75 -15.46 -11.88 1.62
C GLY A 75 -14.91 -10.72 2.46
N ALA A 76 -14.38 -10.99 3.66
CA ALA A 76 -14.16 -9.98 4.71
C ALA A 76 -12.68 -9.83 5.13
N VAL A 77 -11.76 -10.33 4.31
CA VAL A 77 -10.31 -10.23 4.55
C VAL A 77 -9.59 -9.59 3.38
N HIS A 78 -8.41 -9.06 3.66
CA HIS A 78 -7.43 -8.61 2.68
C HIS A 78 -6.34 -9.65 2.52
N ALA A 79 -5.66 -9.61 1.37
CA ALA A 79 -4.50 -10.43 1.06
C ALA A 79 -3.31 -9.56 0.68
N ALA A 80 -2.12 -10.03 1.04
CA ALA A 80 -0.85 -9.53 0.55
C ALA A 80 -0.01 -10.69 0.03
N VAL A 81 0.74 -10.45 -1.05
CA VAL A 81 1.52 -11.48 -1.74
C VAL A 81 2.90 -10.96 -2.08
N ALA A 82 3.96 -11.67 -1.66
CA ALA A 82 5.28 -11.51 -2.24
C ALA A 82 5.41 -12.43 -3.46
N PHE A 83 5.91 -11.88 -4.57
CA PHE A 83 6.08 -12.60 -5.83
C PHE A 83 7.44 -12.32 -6.46
N ASP A 84 7.95 -13.25 -7.26
CA ASP A 84 9.23 -13.12 -7.95
C ASP A 84 9.14 -12.37 -9.30
N ARG A 85 10.29 -12.15 -9.95
CA ARG A 85 10.41 -11.48 -11.26
C ARG A 85 9.59 -12.11 -12.38
N THR A 86 9.21 -13.39 -12.27
CA THR A 86 8.37 -14.05 -13.25
C THR A 86 6.88 -13.83 -12.99
N GLY A 87 6.53 -13.26 -11.83
CA GLY A 87 5.16 -13.11 -11.33
C GLY A 87 4.64 -14.37 -10.63
N GLN A 88 5.52 -15.25 -10.15
CA GLN A 88 5.12 -16.41 -9.37
C GLN A 88 4.91 -16.02 -7.90
N PRO A 89 3.72 -16.26 -7.30
CA PRO A 89 3.50 -16.06 -5.88
C PRO A 89 4.41 -16.96 -5.04
N LEU A 90 5.12 -16.37 -4.07
CA LEU A 90 6.01 -17.08 -3.13
C LEU A 90 5.43 -17.13 -1.72
N VAL A 91 4.84 -16.03 -1.26
CA VAL A 91 4.24 -15.92 0.08
C VAL A 91 2.90 -15.22 -0.03
N LEU A 92 1.82 -15.88 0.37
CA LEU A 92 0.47 -15.29 0.48
C LEU A 92 0.03 -15.25 1.94
N ARG A 93 -0.50 -14.11 2.39
CA ARG A 93 -1.09 -13.97 3.74
C ARG A 93 -2.39 -13.19 3.70
N GLU A 94 -3.36 -13.69 4.45
CA GLU A 94 -4.67 -13.06 4.65
C GLU A 94 -4.80 -12.47 6.07
N ASP A 95 -5.55 -11.38 6.18
CA ASP A 95 -5.97 -10.79 7.45
C ASP A 95 -7.18 -9.87 7.27
N ILE A 96 -7.97 -9.65 8.32
CA ILE A 96 -9.05 -8.65 8.31
C ILE A 96 -8.47 -7.26 8.03
N GLY A 97 -7.30 -6.94 8.58
CA GLY A 97 -6.59 -5.70 8.34
C GLY A 97 -5.58 -5.81 7.19
N ARG A 98 -5.73 -4.97 6.15
CA ARG A 98 -4.74 -4.90 5.04
C ARG A 98 -3.30 -4.69 5.52
N HIS A 99 -3.10 -3.89 6.58
CA HIS A 99 -1.77 -3.63 7.13
C HIS A 99 -1.14 -4.87 7.74
N ASN A 100 -1.96 -5.68 8.42
CA ASN A 100 -1.52 -6.92 9.05
C ASN A 100 -1.21 -7.98 7.99
N ALA A 101 -1.97 -8.04 6.89
CA ALA A 101 -1.66 -8.95 5.79
C ALA A 101 -0.24 -8.69 5.24
N VAL A 102 0.12 -7.43 5.02
CA VAL A 102 1.49 -7.04 4.62
C VAL A 102 2.51 -7.38 5.71
N ASP A 103 2.23 -7.07 6.98
CA ASP A 103 3.16 -7.39 8.08
C ASP A 103 3.43 -8.89 8.19
N LYS A 104 2.42 -9.73 7.94
CA LYS A 104 2.60 -11.19 7.92
C LYS A 104 3.48 -11.64 6.75
N VAL A 105 3.40 -10.99 5.58
CA VAL A 105 4.30 -11.26 4.44
C VAL A 105 5.73 -10.86 4.80
N VAL A 106 5.93 -9.62 5.25
CA VAL A 106 7.25 -9.10 5.64
C VAL A 106 7.86 -9.94 6.76
N GLY A 107 7.08 -10.23 7.80
CA GLY A 107 7.49 -11.08 8.91
C GLY A 107 7.87 -12.49 8.45
N ARG A 108 7.13 -13.07 7.48
CA ARG A 108 7.49 -14.36 6.91
C ARG A 108 8.80 -14.30 6.14
N LEU A 109 9.02 -13.28 5.29
CA LEU A 109 10.27 -13.10 4.56
C LEU A 109 11.46 -12.87 5.51
N TYR A 110 11.26 -12.14 6.61
CA TYR A 110 12.28 -11.97 7.64
C TYR A 110 12.68 -13.31 8.27
N MET A 111 11.69 -14.13 8.65
CA MET A 111 11.94 -15.45 9.24
C MET A 111 12.60 -16.43 8.26
N ASP A 112 12.39 -16.24 6.96
CA ASP A 112 13.01 -17.02 5.89
C ASP A 112 14.36 -16.43 5.42
N GLU A 113 14.88 -15.39 6.09
CA GLU A 113 16.12 -14.69 5.73
C GLU A 113 16.13 -14.16 4.28
N ARG A 114 14.96 -13.75 3.79
CA ARG A 114 14.71 -13.28 2.42
C ARG A 114 14.68 -11.75 2.28
N LEU A 115 15.00 -11.00 3.33
CA LEU A 115 15.09 -9.54 3.30
C LEU A 115 16.55 -9.08 3.15
N PRO A 116 16.82 -7.97 2.43
CA PRO A 116 15.86 -7.10 1.74
C PRO A 116 15.28 -7.75 0.47
N ALA A 117 14.02 -7.47 0.19
CA ALA A 117 13.22 -8.12 -0.86
C ALA A 117 13.41 -7.51 -2.27
N GLY A 118 14.62 -7.07 -2.62
CA GLY A 118 14.88 -6.28 -3.85
C GLY A 118 14.65 -7.05 -5.16
N ASP A 119 14.61 -8.38 -5.10
CA ASP A 119 14.26 -9.25 -6.21
C ASP A 119 12.76 -9.57 -6.29
N LEU A 120 11.96 -9.12 -5.32
CA LEU A 120 10.54 -9.43 -5.19
C LEU A 120 9.66 -8.20 -5.38
N GLY A 121 8.43 -8.47 -5.80
CA GLY A 121 7.32 -7.51 -5.77
C GLY A 121 6.35 -7.80 -4.64
N LEU A 122 5.63 -6.77 -4.21
CA LEU A 122 4.53 -6.87 -3.24
C LEU A 122 3.21 -6.53 -3.91
N TRP A 123 2.27 -7.47 -3.92
CA TRP A 123 0.89 -7.26 -4.35
C TRP A 123 -0.04 -7.18 -3.14
N VAL A 124 -1.02 -6.28 -3.18
CA VAL A 124 -2.05 -6.13 -2.14
C VAL A 124 -3.45 -6.04 -2.74
N SER A 125 -4.42 -6.72 -2.12
CA SER A 125 -5.82 -6.73 -2.58
C SER A 125 -6.58 -5.42 -2.32
N GLY A 126 -6.00 -4.52 -1.53
CA GLY A 126 -6.61 -3.25 -1.11
C GLY A 126 -6.10 -2.02 -1.87
N ARG A 127 -6.20 -0.85 -1.21
CA ARG A 127 -5.60 0.42 -1.64
C ARG A 127 -4.15 0.51 -1.17
N ALA A 128 -3.30 1.16 -1.94
CA ALA A 128 -1.97 1.57 -1.48
C ALA A 128 -2.07 2.86 -0.65
N SER A 129 -1.94 2.75 0.67
CA SER A 129 -1.77 3.91 1.57
C SER A 129 -0.29 4.27 1.73
N PHE A 130 -0.03 5.39 2.40
CA PHE A 130 1.31 5.75 2.85
C PHE A 130 1.97 4.61 3.63
N GLU A 131 1.27 4.01 4.60
CA GLU A 131 1.84 2.93 5.41
C GLU A 131 2.17 1.68 4.57
N MET A 132 1.40 1.42 3.50
CA MET A 132 1.72 0.32 2.57
C MET A 132 3.03 0.59 1.83
N ALA A 133 3.20 1.79 1.28
CA ALA A 133 4.42 2.18 0.57
C ALA A 133 5.63 2.22 1.52
N GLN A 134 5.46 2.74 2.74
CA GLN A 134 6.48 2.73 3.79
C GLN A 134 6.94 1.30 4.12
N LYS A 135 6.02 0.36 4.32
CA LYS A 135 6.36 -1.04 4.63
C LYS A 135 7.06 -1.72 3.46
N ALA A 136 6.60 -1.46 2.23
CA ALA A 136 7.24 -1.97 1.02
C ALA A 136 8.68 -1.47 0.89
N TRP A 137 8.89 -0.15 1.10
CA TRP A 137 10.20 0.48 1.08
C TRP A 137 11.11 -0.07 2.18
N ALA A 138 10.63 -0.14 3.43
CA ALA A 138 11.42 -0.63 4.56
C ALA A 138 11.82 -2.11 4.40
N ALA A 139 10.95 -2.93 3.80
CA ALA A 139 11.26 -4.34 3.50
C ALA A 139 12.14 -4.51 2.24
N GLY A 140 12.32 -3.46 1.44
CA GLY A 140 13.17 -3.47 0.26
C GLY A 140 12.52 -4.05 -0.99
N PHE A 141 11.19 -4.13 -1.09
CA PHE A 141 10.52 -4.59 -2.30
C PHE A 141 10.79 -3.66 -3.48
N ALA A 142 10.94 -4.22 -4.69
CA ALA A 142 11.15 -3.39 -5.88
C ALA A 142 9.88 -2.76 -6.43
N CYS A 143 8.72 -3.37 -6.18
CA CYS A 143 7.44 -2.80 -6.57
C CYS A 143 6.32 -3.05 -5.54
N LEU A 144 5.33 -2.17 -5.55
CA LEU A 144 4.06 -2.32 -4.86
C LEU A 144 2.92 -2.24 -5.88
N VAL A 145 2.12 -3.31 -5.97
CA VAL A 145 0.96 -3.43 -6.86
C VAL A 145 -0.30 -3.49 -6.02
N ALA A 146 -1.25 -2.58 -6.27
CA ALA A 146 -2.54 -2.55 -5.59
C ALA A 146 -3.70 -2.78 -6.56
N VAL A 147 -4.66 -3.63 -6.15
CA VAL A 147 -5.92 -3.84 -6.91
C VAL A 147 -6.77 -2.58 -6.97
N SER A 148 -6.64 -1.68 -5.99
CA SER A 148 -7.32 -0.38 -5.95
C SER A 148 -6.33 0.78 -6.11
N GLY A 149 -6.82 2.02 -6.01
CA GLY A 149 -6.00 3.22 -6.22
C GLY A 149 -5.07 3.54 -5.04
N PRO A 150 -3.92 4.18 -5.31
CA PRO A 150 -3.06 4.75 -4.27
C PRO A 150 -3.58 6.09 -3.74
N SER A 151 -3.13 6.52 -2.56
CA SER A 151 -3.27 7.92 -2.13
C SER A 151 -2.14 8.78 -2.70
N ALA A 152 -2.34 10.10 -2.76
CA ALA A 152 -1.29 11.04 -3.18
C ALA A 152 -0.01 10.88 -2.34
N LEU A 153 -0.16 10.72 -1.03
CA LEU A 153 0.95 10.51 -0.11
C LEU A 153 1.68 9.17 -0.33
N ALA A 154 0.96 8.12 -0.75
CA ALA A 154 1.59 6.85 -1.13
C ALA A 154 2.45 7.00 -2.38
N VAL A 155 1.97 7.76 -3.37
CA VAL A 155 2.72 8.07 -4.60
C VAL A 155 3.98 8.88 -4.26
N GLU A 156 3.88 9.91 -3.41
CA GLU A 156 5.03 10.71 -2.98
C GLU A 156 6.08 9.87 -2.22
N THR A 157 5.62 8.96 -1.38
CA THR A 157 6.48 8.02 -0.66
C THR A 157 7.18 7.07 -1.62
N ALA A 158 6.46 6.52 -2.60
CA ALA A 158 7.03 5.63 -3.60
C ALA A 158 8.10 6.34 -4.46
N ARG A 159 7.85 7.59 -4.87
CA ARG A 159 8.85 8.42 -5.58
C ARG A 159 10.10 8.63 -4.74
N THR A 160 9.92 9.00 -3.48
CA THR A 160 11.04 9.19 -2.54
C THR A 160 11.85 7.91 -2.36
N ALA A 161 11.17 6.77 -2.33
CA ALA A 161 11.76 5.47 -2.13
C ALA A 161 12.42 4.87 -3.37
N ASN A 162 12.28 5.45 -4.57
CA ASN A 162 12.51 4.74 -5.84
C ASN A 162 11.74 3.40 -5.92
N LEU A 163 10.56 3.33 -5.32
CA LEU A 163 9.68 2.18 -5.37
C LEU A 163 8.77 2.28 -6.59
N GLN A 164 8.68 1.24 -7.41
CA GLN A 164 7.70 1.17 -8.49
C GLN A 164 6.29 0.96 -7.91
N LEU A 165 5.32 1.79 -8.27
CA LEU A 165 3.97 1.76 -7.70
C LEU A 165 2.91 1.66 -8.80
N ALA A 166 2.19 0.54 -8.80
CA ALA A 166 1.04 0.33 -9.67
C ALA A 166 -0.26 0.27 -8.85
N GLY A 167 -1.32 0.85 -9.38
CA GLY A 167 -2.66 0.82 -8.80
C GLY A 167 -3.71 0.46 -9.82
N PHE A 168 -4.92 0.13 -9.33
CA PHE A 168 -6.02 -0.35 -10.17
C PHE A 168 -5.66 -1.59 -11.01
N ALA A 169 -4.76 -2.44 -10.51
CA ALA A 169 -4.33 -3.65 -11.19
C ALA A 169 -5.45 -4.71 -11.24
N ARG A 170 -6.07 -4.90 -12.40
CA ARG A 170 -7.18 -5.86 -12.62
C ARG A 170 -7.13 -6.42 -14.04
N GLY A 171 -7.12 -7.75 -14.17
CA GLY A 171 -6.84 -8.40 -15.44
C GLY A 171 -5.52 -7.87 -16.02
N ASP A 172 -5.47 -7.64 -17.33
CA ASP A 172 -4.27 -7.13 -18.01
C ASP A 172 -4.12 -5.59 -17.97
N ARG A 173 -4.70 -4.92 -16.96
CA ARG A 173 -4.68 -3.44 -16.86
C ARG A 173 -4.21 -2.98 -15.50
N LEU A 174 -3.39 -1.93 -15.51
CA LEU A 174 -2.98 -1.17 -14.33
C LEU A 174 -2.74 0.29 -14.70
N ASN A 175 -2.59 1.15 -13.68
CA ASN A 175 -2.01 2.48 -13.82
C ASN A 175 -0.68 2.50 -13.07
N LEU A 176 0.39 2.86 -13.77
CA LEU A 176 1.72 3.07 -13.18
C LEU A 176 1.82 4.51 -12.68
N TYR A 177 2.26 4.68 -11.43
CA TYR A 177 2.36 5.98 -10.76
C TYR A 177 3.80 6.42 -10.54
N THR A 178 4.73 5.46 -10.45
CA THR A 178 6.18 5.61 -10.25
C THR A 178 6.94 4.41 -10.81
N GLY A 179 8.21 4.61 -11.17
CA GLY A 179 9.13 3.54 -11.59
C GLY A 179 8.96 3.08 -13.03
N ASP A 180 8.76 4.04 -13.94
CA ASP A 180 8.86 3.85 -15.40
C ASP A 180 10.31 3.63 -15.84
#